data_AF-A0A246J8Q3-F1
#
_entry.id   AF-A0A246J8Q3-F1
#
_cell.length_a   1.000
_cell.length_b   1.000
_cell.length_c   1.000
_cell.angle_alpha   90.00
_cell.angle_beta   90.00
_cell.angle_gamma   90.00
#
_symmetry.space_group_name_H-M   'P 1'
#
loop_
_entity.id
_entity.type
_entity.pdbx_description
1 polymer ?
#
loop_
_entity_poly.entity_id
_entity_poly.type
_entity_poly.pdbx_seq_one_letter_code
_entity_poly.pdbx_strand_id
1 'polypeptide(L)'
;MHDAWGAIFVLMLFVASAVLFARLRNGAGGGDERGLPRELVGAEVAFAEQTFRSARNGLIAKLDRAYRLEGQLKLVELKTRLSDVVYMVDVVEMSVQRLALQDQTGEPVSMDAWVVVQSSNTGSRRPHRVRLLGRDEIDSMAKRYRQIRIGRISDPTPARSNAQCKRCSHCDRCAATFHDR
;
A
#
# COMPACT_ATOMS: atom_id res chain seq x y z
N MET A 1 11.87 53.30 13.05
CA MET A 1 11.57 52.23 14.04
C MET A 1 10.25 51.51 13.76
N HIS A 2 9.19 52.19 13.29
CA HIS A 2 7.88 51.55 13.01
C HIS A 2 7.90 50.49 11.89
N ASP A 3 8.76 50.64 10.88
CA ASP A 3 8.81 49.71 9.72
C ASP A 3 9.35 48.32 10.07
N ALA A 4 10.27 48.24 11.04
CA ALA A 4 10.83 46.96 11.50
C ALA A 4 9.79 46.10 12.22
N TRP A 5 8.91 46.73 13.02
CA TRP A 5 7.81 46.05 13.69
C TRP A 5 6.74 45.56 12.71
N GLY A 6 6.46 46.34 11.66
CA GLY A 6 5.57 45.95 10.58
C GLY A 6 6.06 44.70 9.83
N ALA A 7 7.35 44.68 9.48
CA ALA A 7 7.96 43.54 8.79
C ALA A 7 7.95 42.25 9.64
N ILE A 8 8.23 42.37 10.94
CA ILE A 8 8.17 41.24 11.89
C ILE A 8 6.74 40.69 12.02
N PHE A 9 5.74 41.57 12.09
CA PHE A 9 4.34 41.16 12.22
C PHE A 9 3.83 40.43 10.97
N VAL A 10 4.21 40.91 9.78
CA VAL A 10 3.90 40.26 8.50
C VAL A 10 4.58 38.90 8.40
N LEU A 11 5.85 38.79 8.81
CA LEU A 11 6.58 37.51 8.81
C LEU A 11 5.93 36.50 9.78
N MET A 12 5.54 36.93 10.99
CA MET A 12 4.85 36.07 11.94
C MET A 12 3.49 35.58 11.43
N LEU A 13 2.70 36.47 10.79
CA LEU A 13 1.44 36.08 10.14
C LEU A 13 1.66 35.09 9.00
N PHE A 14 2.70 35.29 8.19
CA PHE A 14 3.03 34.39 7.10
C PHE A 14 3.45 33.00 7.60
N VAL A 15 4.29 32.94 8.64
CA VAL A 15 4.69 31.67 9.28
C VAL A 15 3.49 31.00 9.94
N ALA A 16 2.66 31.73 10.68
CA ALA A 16 1.46 31.18 11.32
C ALA A 16 0.46 30.65 10.28
N SER A 17 0.27 31.38 9.18
CA SER A 17 -0.59 30.97 8.07
C SER A 17 -0.03 29.75 7.34
N ALA A 18 1.28 29.68 7.11
CA ALA A 18 1.94 28.52 6.52
C ALA A 18 1.86 27.28 7.41
N VAL A 19 2.03 27.44 8.74
CA VAL A 19 1.86 26.35 9.72
C VAL A 19 0.41 25.90 9.78
N LEU A 20 -0.55 26.83 9.82
CA LEU A 20 -1.97 26.52 9.82
C LEU A 20 -2.37 25.84 8.51
N PHE A 21 -1.90 26.32 7.37
CA PHE A 21 -2.16 25.73 6.06
C PHE A 21 -1.51 24.33 5.94
N ALA A 22 -0.31 24.12 6.46
CA ALA A 22 0.32 22.81 6.51
C ALA A 22 -0.45 21.85 7.42
N ARG A 23 -0.92 22.32 8.60
CA ARG A 23 -1.75 21.52 9.50
C ARG A 23 -3.13 21.24 8.95
N LEU A 24 -3.75 22.19 8.24
CA LEU A 24 -5.03 22.00 7.57
C LEU A 24 -4.86 21.10 6.34
N ARG A 25 -3.75 21.17 5.60
CA ARG A 25 -3.50 20.26 4.47
C ARG A 25 -3.22 18.83 4.95
N ASN A 26 -2.54 18.68 6.08
CA ASN A 26 -2.32 17.39 6.72
C ASN A 26 -3.58 16.89 7.47
N GLY A 27 -4.43 17.80 7.97
CA GLY A 27 -5.64 17.49 8.73
C GLY A 27 -6.93 17.42 7.90
N ALA A 28 -6.96 17.95 6.68
CA ALA A 28 -8.09 17.88 5.75
C ALA A 28 -8.14 16.54 4.98
N GLY A 29 -7.17 15.65 5.20
CA GLY A 29 -7.26 14.24 4.85
C GLY A 29 -8.02 13.48 5.94
N GLY A 30 -9.23 13.91 6.29
CA GLY A 30 -10.12 13.11 7.13
C GLY A 30 -10.23 11.72 6.50
N GLY A 31 -9.58 10.73 7.12
CA GLY A 31 -9.50 9.39 6.55
C GLY A 31 -10.92 8.91 6.29
N ASP A 32 -11.20 8.38 5.11
CA ASP A 32 -12.50 7.78 4.83
C ASP A 32 -12.73 6.64 5.83
N GLU A 33 -13.41 6.94 6.93
CA GLU A 33 -13.64 6.02 8.04
C GLU A 33 -14.60 4.89 7.66
N ARG A 34 -15.24 5.01 6.49
CA ARG A 34 -16.22 4.05 6.00
C ARG A 34 -15.53 2.71 5.78
N GLY A 35 -15.86 1.74 6.63
CA GLY A 35 -15.29 0.40 6.57
C GLY A 35 -13.89 0.28 7.17
N LEU A 36 -13.38 1.31 7.85
CA LEU A 36 -12.17 1.16 8.66
C LEU A 36 -12.40 0.12 9.76
N PRO A 37 -11.37 -0.67 10.11
CA PRO A 37 -11.42 -1.50 11.29
C PRO A 37 -11.58 -0.63 12.53
N ARG A 38 -12.33 -1.13 13.52
CA ARG A 38 -12.69 -0.36 14.74
C ARG A 38 -11.48 0.23 15.46
N GLU A 39 -10.34 -0.47 15.44
CA GLU A 39 -9.09 -0.03 16.08
C GLU A 39 -8.45 1.19 15.40
N LEU A 40 -8.80 1.50 14.15
CA LEU A 40 -8.24 2.63 13.39
C LEU A 40 -9.19 3.83 13.29
N VAL A 41 -10.40 3.73 13.84
CA VAL A 41 -11.35 4.85 13.86
C VAL A 41 -10.78 5.97 14.74
N GLY A 42 -10.72 7.19 14.19
CA GLY A 42 -10.07 8.33 14.84
C GLY A 42 -8.53 8.30 14.89
N ALA A 43 -7.86 7.27 14.32
CA ALA A 43 -6.41 7.25 14.23
C ALA A 43 -5.89 8.26 13.19
N GLU A 44 -4.71 8.84 13.45
CA GLU A 44 -4.07 9.80 12.53
C GLU A 44 -3.66 9.10 11.21
N VAL A 45 -4.05 9.67 10.07
CA VAL A 45 -3.53 9.25 8.77
C VAL A 45 -2.12 9.83 8.61
N ALA A 46 -1.09 8.99 8.68
CA ALA A 46 0.30 9.40 8.50
C ALA A 46 0.65 9.58 7.02
N PHE A 47 0.18 8.68 6.16
CA PHE A 47 0.43 8.72 4.73
C PHE A 47 -0.82 8.26 3.96
N ALA A 48 -1.05 8.90 2.82
CA ALA A 48 -2.08 8.50 1.87
C ALA A 48 -1.62 8.75 0.43
N GLU A 49 -1.82 7.78 -0.47
CA GLU A 49 -1.58 7.88 -1.91
C GLU A 49 -0.14 8.27 -2.30
N GLN A 50 0.85 7.94 -1.46
CA GLN A 50 2.25 8.29 -1.66
C GLN A 50 3.09 7.10 -2.15
N THR A 51 4.13 7.40 -2.92
CA THR A 51 5.06 6.39 -3.44
C THR A 51 6.32 6.32 -2.59
N PHE A 52 6.69 5.10 -2.19
CA PHE A 52 7.86 4.79 -1.42
C PHE A 52 8.80 3.87 -2.19
N ARG A 53 10.09 3.92 -1.87
CA ARG A 53 11.18 3.24 -2.55
C ARG A 53 12.13 2.61 -1.55
N SER A 54 12.45 1.33 -1.74
CA SER A 54 13.57 0.67 -1.06
C SER A 54 14.70 0.48 -2.06
N ALA A 55 15.78 1.27 -1.91
CA ALA A 55 16.98 1.11 -2.72
C ALA A 55 17.67 -0.24 -2.45
N ARG A 56 17.66 -0.70 -1.20
CA ARG A 56 18.24 -1.98 -0.76
C ARG A 56 17.65 -3.16 -1.52
N ASN A 57 16.32 -3.14 -1.71
CA ASN A 57 15.59 -4.27 -2.26
C ASN A 57 15.15 -4.03 -3.72
N GLY A 58 15.40 -2.84 -4.28
CA GLY A 58 14.93 -2.44 -5.60
C GLY A 58 13.40 -2.39 -5.70
N LEU A 59 12.72 -2.06 -4.59
CA LEU A 59 11.25 -2.03 -4.52
C LEU A 59 10.73 -0.61 -4.69
N ILE A 60 9.60 -0.48 -5.36
CA ILE A 60 8.83 0.76 -5.48
C ILE A 60 7.37 0.39 -5.25
N ALA A 61 6.68 1.10 -4.37
CA ALA A 61 5.29 0.86 -4.09
C ALA A 61 4.54 2.16 -3.81
N LYS A 62 3.35 2.29 -4.38
CA LYS A 62 2.39 3.30 -3.98
C LYS A 62 1.50 2.71 -2.89
N LEU A 63 1.41 3.41 -1.77
CA LEU A 63 0.57 3.04 -0.63
C LEU A 63 -0.80 3.72 -0.77
N ASP A 64 -1.89 2.99 -0.52
CA ASP A 64 -3.23 3.60 -0.33
C ASP A 64 -3.21 4.42 0.96
N ARG A 65 -3.17 3.79 2.14
CA ARG A 65 -3.13 4.51 3.43
C ARG A 65 -2.27 3.84 4.51
N ALA A 66 -1.69 4.65 5.39
CA ALA A 66 -1.08 4.23 6.65
C ALA A 66 -1.57 5.09 7.80
N TYR A 67 -1.98 4.44 8.88
CA TYR A 67 -2.48 5.07 10.11
C TYR A 67 -1.46 4.93 11.23
N ARG A 68 -1.31 5.97 12.06
CA ARG A 68 -0.46 5.93 13.25
C ARG A 68 -1.27 5.39 14.43
N LEU A 69 -0.84 4.25 14.97
CA LEU A 69 -1.45 3.65 16.17
C LEU A 69 -0.34 2.95 16.98
N GLU A 70 -0.33 3.19 18.30
CA GLU A 70 0.59 2.51 19.25
C GLU A 70 2.08 2.63 18.85
N GLY A 71 2.49 3.79 18.32
CA GLY A 71 3.88 4.04 17.92
C GLY A 71 4.32 3.32 16.64
N GLN A 72 3.39 2.72 15.89
CA GLN A 72 3.66 2.07 14.60
C GLN A 72 2.72 2.58 13.52
N LEU A 73 3.09 2.35 12.27
CA LEU A 73 2.23 2.55 11.11
C LEU A 73 1.46 1.27 10.78
N LYS A 74 0.13 1.35 10.70
CA LYS A 74 -0.74 0.25 10.25
C LYS A 74 -1.26 0.54 8.84
N LEU A 75 -0.97 -0.36 7.90
CA LEU A 75 -1.35 -0.19 6.51
C LEU A 75 -2.81 -0.59 6.28
N VAL A 76 -3.48 0.16 5.41
CA VAL A 76 -4.86 -0.10 4.97
C VAL A 76 -4.92 0.02 3.45
N GLU A 77 -5.49 -0.99 2.79
CA GLU A 77 -5.66 -1.05 1.33
C GLU A 77 -7.13 -1.34 0.98
N LEU A 78 -7.74 -0.49 0.15
CA LEU A 78 -9.10 -0.67 -0.35
C LEU A 78 -9.11 -1.51 -1.64
N LYS A 79 -9.87 -2.61 -1.65
CA LYS A 79 -10.09 -3.43 -2.86
C LYS A 79 -11.57 -3.51 -3.21
N THR A 80 -11.94 -3.15 -4.43
CA THR A 80 -13.32 -3.28 -4.94
C THR A 80 -13.51 -4.61 -5.66
N ARG A 81 -14.43 -5.46 -5.19
CA ARG A 81 -14.61 -6.84 -5.67
C ARG A 81 -16.05 -7.30 -5.60
N LEU A 82 -16.39 -8.31 -6.42
CA LEU A 82 -17.66 -9.04 -6.33
C LEU A 82 -17.72 -9.94 -5.10
N SER A 83 -16.60 -10.59 -4.76
CA SER A 83 -16.50 -11.49 -3.61
C SER A 83 -15.75 -10.84 -2.46
N ASP A 84 -16.24 -11.06 -1.24
CA ASP A 84 -15.62 -10.61 0.00
C ASP A 84 -14.44 -11.52 0.37
N VAL A 85 -13.32 -11.37 -0.36
CA VAL A 85 -12.16 -12.24 -0.26
C VAL A 85 -10.86 -11.44 -0.34
N VAL A 86 -9.91 -11.81 0.51
CA VAL A 86 -8.50 -11.39 0.42
C VAL A 86 -7.70 -12.46 -0.32
N TYR A 87 -6.88 -12.05 -1.27
CA TYR A 87 -5.98 -12.94 -2.00
C TYR A 87 -4.55 -12.81 -1.52
N MET A 88 -3.74 -13.86 -1.73
CA MET A 88 -2.31 -13.81 -1.40
C MET A 88 -1.56 -12.67 -2.11
N VAL A 89 -2.00 -12.27 -3.31
CA VAL A 89 -1.42 -11.12 -4.02
C VAL A 89 -1.62 -9.81 -3.24
N ASP A 90 -2.72 -9.65 -2.50
CA ASP A 90 -2.94 -8.49 -1.64
C ASP A 90 -1.91 -8.46 -0.50
N VAL A 91 -1.67 -9.63 0.10
CA VAL A 91 -0.66 -9.77 1.16
C VAL A 91 0.74 -9.46 0.63
N VAL A 92 1.09 -9.94 -0.57
CA VAL A 92 2.38 -9.64 -1.22
C VAL A 92 2.51 -8.14 -1.51
N GLU A 93 1.48 -7.52 -2.11
CA GLU A 93 1.43 -6.09 -2.42
C GLU A 93 1.67 -5.23 -1.16
N MET A 94 0.88 -5.48 -0.12
CA MET A 94 1.00 -4.74 1.15
C MET A 94 2.34 -5.03 1.87
N SER A 95 2.92 -6.21 1.71
CA SER A 95 4.26 -6.53 2.25
C SER A 95 5.35 -5.74 1.54
N VAL A 96 5.24 -5.56 0.22
CA VAL A 96 6.15 -4.70 -0.56
C VAL A 96 5.98 -3.24 -0.15
N GLN A 97 4.74 -2.75 -0.02
CA GLN A 97 4.45 -1.40 0.50
C GLN A 97 5.08 -1.19 1.88
N ARG A 98 4.92 -2.15 2.81
CA ARG A 98 5.51 -2.10 4.15
C ARG A 98 7.02 -1.93 4.11
N LEU A 99 7.72 -2.77 3.34
CA LEU A 99 9.18 -2.71 3.25
C LEU A 99 9.66 -1.43 2.57
N ALA A 100 8.99 -0.98 1.50
CA ALA A 100 9.35 0.26 0.82
C ALA A 100 9.15 1.48 1.73
N LEU A 101 8.04 1.53 2.48
CA LEU A 101 7.76 2.58 3.46
C LEU A 101 8.81 2.57 4.57
N GLN A 102 8.99 1.43 5.23
CA GLN A 102 9.93 1.29 6.34
C GLN A 102 11.37 1.63 5.95
N ASP A 103 11.82 1.21 4.76
CA ASP A 103 13.18 1.49 4.29
C ASP A 103 13.38 2.97 3.93
N GLN A 104 12.34 3.67 3.46
CA GLN A 104 12.43 5.08 3.08
C GLN A 104 12.27 6.03 4.27
N THR A 105 11.37 5.73 5.21
CA THR A 105 11.07 6.64 6.33
C THR A 105 11.80 6.28 7.61
N GLY A 106 12.24 5.03 7.76
CA GLY A 106 12.78 4.50 9.02
C GLY A 106 11.72 4.29 10.10
N GLU A 107 10.45 4.58 9.83
CA GLU A 107 9.37 4.40 10.80
C GLU A 107 9.02 2.91 10.96
N PRO A 108 8.70 2.46 12.19
CA PRO A 108 8.23 1.10 12.41
C PRO A 108 6.85 0.91 11.78
N VAL A 109 6.75 -0.06 10.87
CA VAL A 109 5.48 -0.43 10.23
C VAL A 109 5.04 -1.79 10.75
N SER A 110 3.78 -1.87 11.16
CA SER A 110 3.21 -3.09 11.72
C SER A 110 3.25 -4.23 10.72
N MET A 111 3.35 -5.41 11.29
CA MET A 111 3.38 -6.69 10.60
C MET A 111 1.97 -7.21 10.30
N ASP A 112 0.97 -6.61 10.95
CA ASP A 112 -0.44 -6.77 10.62
C ASP A 112 -0.92 -5.57 9.82
N ALA A 113 -1.78 -5.82 8.84
CA ALA A 113 -2.39 -4.80 8.01
C ALA A 113 -3.85 -5.12 7.74
N TRP A 114 -4.55 -4.20 7.08
CA TRP A 114 -5.97 -4.34 6.80
C TRP A 114 -6.27 -4.20 5.32
N VAL A 115 -6.95 -5.21 4.75
CA VAL A 115 -7.55 -5.13 3.43
C VAL A 115 -9.03 -4.81 3.63
N VAL A 116 -9.48 -3.66 3.16
CA VAL A 116 -10.89 -3.29 3.17
C VAL A 116 -11.49 -3.71 1.84
N VAL A 117 -12.35 -4.74 1.85
CA VAL A 117 -13.03 -5.19 0.63
C VAL A 117 -14.35 -4.43 0.48
N GLN A 118 -14.46 -3.67 -0.60
CA GLN A 118 -15.70 -3.03 -1.03
C GLN A 118 -16.44 -3.94 -2.01
N SER A 119 -17.67 -4.31 -1.68
CA SER A 119 -18.57 -5.00 -2.60
C SER A 119 -18.88 -4.12 -3.80
N SER A 120 -18.63 -4.60 -5.01
CA SER A 120 -18.96 -3.90 -6.24
C SER A 120 -20.47 -3.78 -6.48
N ASN A 121 -21.28 -4.65 -5.86
CA ASN A 121 -22.74 -4.65 -6.03
C ASN A 121 -23.46 -3.70 -5.07
N THR A 122 -22.96 -3.60 -3.83
CA THR A 122 -23.65 -2.91 -2.74
C THR A 122 -22.89 -1.70 -2.21
N GLY A 123 -21.62 -1.53 -2.59
CA GLY A 123 -20.73 -0.50 -2.03
C GLY A 123 -20.37 -0.70 -0.55
N SER A 124 -20.87 -1.78 0.09
CA SER A 124 -20.56 -2.09 1.48
C SER A 124 -19.10 -2.50 1.63
N ARG A 125 -18.48 -2.10 2.74
CA ARG A 125 -17.06 -2.34 3.01
C ARG A 125 -16.87 -3.24 4.21
N ARG A 126 -15.96 -4.21 4.10
CA ARG A 126 -15.58 -5.11 5.20
C ARG A 126 -14.07 -5.13 5.38
N PRO A 127 -13.57 -4.83 6.59
CA PRO A 127 -12.14 -4.90 6.88
C PRO A 127 -11.72 -6.33 7.20
N HIS A 128 -10.60 -6.77 6.62
CA HIS A 128 -9.95 -8.05 6.88
C HIS A 128 -8.54 -7.83 7.37
N ARG A 129 -8.21 -8.33 8.57
CA ARG A 129 -6.85 -8.29 9.10
C ARG A 129 -6.01 -9.36 8.41
N VAL A 130 -4.82 -8.98 7.97
CA VAL A 130 -3.85 -9.86 7.33
C VAL A 130 -2.50 -9.77 8.00
N ARG A 131 -1.79 -10.90 8.04
CA ARG A 131 -0.39 -10.95 8.46
C ARG A 131 0.51 -10.81 7.23
N LEU A 132 1.36 -9.79 7.22
CA LEU A 132 2.27 -9.51 6.11
C LEU A 132 3.50 -10.44 6.12
N LEU A 133 4.08 -10.63 4.93
CA LEU A 133 5.27 -11.43 4.72
C LEU A 133 6.53 -10.75 5.29
N GLY A 134 7.48 -11.59 5.68
CA GLY A 134 8.81 -11.19 6.10
C GLY A 134 9.66 -10.63 4.96
N ARG A 135 10.78 -10.01 5.32
CA ARG A 135 11.74 -9.47 4.34
C ARG A 135 12.30 -10.59 3.45
N ASP A 136 12.69 -11.70 4.03
CA ASP A 136 13.33 -12.81 3.30
C ASP A 136 12.41 -13.42 2.23
N GLU A 137 11.11 -13.50 2.52
CA GLU A 137 10.10 -13.97 1.58
C GLU A 137 9.98 -13.01 0.38
N ILE A 138 9.87 -11.70 0.64
CA ILE A 138 9.81 -10.68 -0.41
C ILE A 138 11.11 -10.62 -1.21
N ASP A 139 12.26 -10.72 -0.55
CA ASP A 139 13.57 -10.71 -1.22
C ASP A 139 13.74 -11.93 -2.13
N SER A 140 13.26 -13.10 -1.69
CA SER A 140 13.24 -14.32 -2.50
C SER A 140 12.33 -14.15 -3.73
N MET A 141 11.15 -13.56 -3.57
CA MET A 141 10.25 -13.26 -4.69
C MET A 141 10.86 -12.25 -5.66
N ALA A 142 11.44 -11.16 -5.15
CA ALA A 142 12.10 -10.14 -5.96
C ALA A 142 13.32 -10.69 -6.70
N LYS A 143 14.09 -11.59 -6.07
CA LYS A 143 15.20 -12.31 -6.71
C LYS A 143 14.70 -13.21 -7.83
N ARG A 144 13.66 -14.02 -7.58
CA ARG A 144 13.05 -14.88 -8.61
C ARG A 144 12.51 -14.06 -9.77
N TYR A 145 11.80 -12.96 -9.51
CA TYR A 145 11.30 -12.05 -10.52
C TYR A 145 12.43 -11.50 -11.40
N ARG A 146 13.54 -11.06 -10.80
CA ARG A 146 14.72 -10.61 -11.55
C ARG A 146 15.30 -11.70 -12.43
N GLN A 147 15.41 -12.94 -11.94
CA GLN A 147 15.91 -14.06 -12.77
C GLN A 147 14.99 -14.37 -13.96
N ILE A 148 13.66 -14.29 -13.77
CA ILE A 148 12.69 -14.42 -14.86
C ILE A 148 12.87 -13.30 -15.88
N ARG A 149 12.98 -12.05 -15.42
CA ARG A 149 13.13 -10.86 -16.28
C ARG A 149 14.38 -10.88 -17.15
N ILE A 150 15.47 -11.49 -16.69
CA ILE A 150 16.72 -11.62 -17.46
C ILE A 150 16.85 -12.95 -18.22
N GLY A 151 15.77 -13.75 -18.28
CA GLY A 151 15.73 -15.00 -19.03
C GLY A 151 16.53 -16.17 -18.44
N ARG A 152 17.03 -16.05 -17.20
CA ARG A 152 17.75 -17.15 -16.52
C ARG A 152 16.83 -18.25 -16.00
N ILE A 153 15.56 -17.95 -15.82
CA ILE A 153 14.49 -18.93 -15.60
C ILE A 153 13.61 -18.87 -16.85
N SER A 154 13.74 -19.87 -17.72
CA SER A 154 13.04 -19.94 -19.02
C SER A 154 11.79 -20.82 -19.02
N ASP A 155 11.62 -21.67 -18.00
CA ASP A 155 10.61 -22.73 -18.01
C ASP A 155 9.53 -22.42 -16.95
N PRO A 156 8.55 -21.55 -17.26
CA PRO A 156 7.41 -21.36 -16.37
C PRO A 156 6.63 -22.67 -16.30
N THR A 157 6.27 -23.10 -15.10
CA THR A 157 5.28 -24.16 -14.93
C THR A 157 3.88 -23.56 -15.09
N PRO A 158 2.93 -24.27 -15.73
CA PRO A 158 1.55 -23.81 -15.79
C PRO A 158 0.98 -23.64 -14.37
N ALA A 159 -0.11 -22.87 -14.25
CA ALA A 159 -0.77 -22.69 -12.97
C ALA A 159 -1.20 -24.05 -12.40
N ARG A 160 -1.29 -24.15 -11.06
CA ARG A 160 -1.65 -25.41 -10.39
C ARG A 160 -3.08 -25.87 -10.69
N SER A 161 -3.93 -24.97 -11.19
CA SER A 161 -5.34 -25.24 -11.47
C SER A 161 -5.76 -24.65 -12.80
N ASN A 162 -6.46 -25.44 -13.62
CA ASN A 162 -7.05 -24.99 -14.88
C ASN A 162 -8.06 -23.84 -14.66
N ALA A 163 -8.68 -23.74 -13.48
CA ALA A 163 -9.59 -22.63 -13.16
C ALA A 163 -8.86 -21.28 -13.10
N GLN A 164 -7.58 -21.26 -12.70
CA GLN A 164 -6.75 -20.06 -12.73
C GLN A 164 -6.41 -19.67 -14.18
N CYS A 165 -6.09 -20.65 -15.02
CA CYS A 165 -5.78 -20.42 -16.44
C CYS A 165 -6.98 -19.91 -17.23
N LYS A 166 -8.19 -20.44 -17.00
CA LYS A 166 -9.44 -19.99 -17.65
C LYS A 166 -9.76 -18.50 -17.45
N ARG A 167 -9.21 -17.86 -16.42
CA ARG A 167 -9.38 -16.42 -16.14
C ARG A 167 -8.16 -15.59 -16.52
N CYS A 168 -7.12 -16.23 -17.06
CA CYS A 168 -5.88 -15.57 -17.45
C CYS A 168 -6.02 -14.93 -18.83
N SER A 169 -5.69 -13.66 -18.96
CA SER A 169 -5.65 -12.94 -20.24
C SER A 169 -4.60 -13.47 -21.22
N HIS A 170 -3.70 -14.33 -20.77
CA HIS A 170 -2.65 -14.95 -21.58
C HIS A 170 -2.91 -16.43 -21.88
N CYS A 171 -4.11 -16.95 -21.58
CA CYS A 171 -4.45 -18.37 -21.74
C CYS A 171 -4.10 -18.89 -23.14
N ASP A 172 -4.53 -18.19 -24.20
CA ASP A 172 -4.30 -18.64 -25.59
C ASP A 172 -2.80 -18.75 -25.94
N ARG A 173 -2.00 -17.79 -25.44
CA ARG A 173 -0.55 -17.80 -25.65
C ARG A 173 0.11 -18.96 -24.91
N CYS A 174 -0.35 -19.25 -23.69
CA CYS A 174 0.15 -20.37 -22.89
C CYS A 174 -0.30 -21.72 -23.45
N ALA A 175 -1.52 -21.83 -23.99
CA ALA A 175 -2.06 -23.07 -24.55
C ALA A 175 -1.24 -23.59 -25.74
N ALA A 176 -0.57 -22.70 -26.49
CA ALA A 176 0.37 -23.09 -27.54
C ALA A 176 1.60 -23.85 -27.00
N THR A 177 1.93 -23.70 -25.71
CA THR A 177 3.08 -24.33 -25.04
C THR A 177 2.66 -25.42 -24.05
N PHE A 178 1.56 -25.22 -23.31
CA PHE A 178 1.11 -26.06 -22.21
C PHE A 178 -0.22 -26.78 -22.46
N HIS A 179 -0.79 -26.61 -23.66
CA HIS A 179 -2.06 -27.22 -24.10
C HIS A 179 -3.24 -26.91 -23.17
N ASP A 180 -3.84 -27.92 -22.55
CA ASP A 180 -5.07 -27.86 -21.76
C ASP A 180 -4.86 -27.41 -20.30
N ARG A 181 -3.66 -26.88 -20.00
CA ARG A 181 -3.38 -26.15 -18.76
C ARG A 181 -3.28 -24.64 -18.98
#